data_AF-A0A125SHL5-F1
#
_entry.id   AF-A0A125SHL5-F1
#
_cell.length_a   1.000
_cell.length_b   1.000
_cell.length_c   1.000
_cell.angle_alpha   90.00
_cell.angle_beta   90.00
_cell.angle_gamma   90.00
#
_symmetry.space_group_name_H-M   'P 1'
#
loop_
_entity.id
_entity.type
_entity.pdbx_description
1 polymer ?
#
loop_
_entity_poly.entity_id
_entity_poly.type
_entity_poly.pdbx_seq_one_letter_code
_entity_poly.pdbx_strand_id
1 'polypeptide(L)'
;MNDAAPFAPPLSEAEIEELDEFLMSDHVPDSSMDVSMIDGFITALVSGPNLVMPSTMLNWIWDADNGREAPQFSDALEYQRIVGLILRHWNDINDTLNASANDYEPLIMESRWEGRTMPVIDEWCEGYHKGLSIDAAGWTPLLAEHPEWFTAITLYGTESGWDELKARKDSVDQHEAFANSLADSARRIHRYWVEDRKLRIERDEMPVAIGPTGKREPLKRPPKAGRNEACPCGSGKKYKRCHGLLESNEFEATGRKTATFPRSSEGEEPTLIHSPLSQRIERVATGVDLEIYRGSTGGWLLEIVDEFGNSTVWDESFATDVEALAEALNVIDSEGITSVIGSPASTVTRH
;
A
#
# COMPACT_ATOMS: atom_id res chain seq x y z
N MET A 1 -14.77 -1.93 25.91
CA MET A 1 -13.37 -1.61 25.61
C MET A 1 -13.13 -2.19 24.24
N ASN A 2 -13.02 -1.34 23.23
CA ASN A 2 -12.72 -1.77 21.87
C ASN A 2 -11.24 -2.16 21.84
N ASP A 3 -10.95 -3.45 21.76
CA ASP A 3 -9.66 -3.94 21.31
C ASP A 3 -9.63 -3.74 19.78
N ALA A 4 -9.28 -2.52 19.36
CA ALA A 4 -8.74 -2.35 18.03
C ALA A 4 -7.46 -3.19 17.95
N ALA A 5 -7.28 -3.93 16.86
CA ALA A 5 -6.03 -4.66 16.63
C ALA A 5 -4.86 -3.66 16.81
N PRO A 6 -3.79 -4.02 17.53
CA PRO A 6 -2.67 -3.10 17.73
C PRO A 6 -2.08 -2.75 16.37
N PHE A 7 -1.84 -1.45 16.14
CA PHE A 7 -1.06 -0.97 15.00
C PHE A 7 0.24 -1.76 14.91
N ALA A 8 0.69 -2.05 13.69
CA ALA A 8 2.03 -2.61 13.50
C ALA A 8 3.04 -1.63 14.13
N PRO A 9 4.06 -2.11 14.86
CA PRO A 9 5.04 -1.21 15.45
C PRO A 9 5.80 -0.44 14.35
N PRO A 10 6.29 0.78 14.66
CA PRO A 10 7.16 1.54 13.78
C PRO A 10 8.42 0.73 13.42
N LEU A 11 9.12 1.14 12.36
CA LEU A 11 10.39 0.50 12.00
C LEU A 11 11.40 0.63 13.15
N SER A 12 12.10 -0.45 13.45
CA SER A 12 13.24 -0.38 14.37
C SER A 12 14.47 0.22 13.70
N GLU A 13 15.43 0.72 14.47
CA GLU A 13 16.70 1.27 13.94
C GLU A 13 17.42 0.28 13.00
N ALA A 14 17.43 -1.01 13.34
CA ALA A 14 18.04 -2.05 12.50
C ALA A 14 17.28 -2.27 11.18
N GLU A 15 15.97 -2.04 11.16
CA GLU A 15 15.16 -2.15 9.94
C GLU A 15 15.26 -0.90 9.06
N ILE A 16 15.47 0.26 9.68
CA ILE A 16 15.80 1.50 8.98
C ILE A 16 17.18 1.35 8.32
N GLU A 17 18.17 0.83 9.04
CA GLU A 17 19.51 0.56 8.51
C GLU A 17 19.47 -0.48 7.37
N GLU A 18 18.70 -1.56 7.52
CA GLU A 18 18.50 -2.56 6.46
C GLU A 18 17.88 -1.94 5.19
N LEU A 19 16.87 -1.07 5.35
CA LEU A 19 16.23 -0.40 4.24
C LEU A 19 17.21 0.58 3.56
N ASP A 20 17.93 1.37 4.33
CA ASP A 20 18.92 2.33 3.85
C ASP A 20 20.05 1.64 3.06
N GLU A 21 20.58 0.53 3.59
CA GLU A 21 21.60 -0.27 2.89
C GLU A 21 21.12 -0.78 1.52
N PHE A 22 19.85 -1.18 1.42
CA PHE A 22 19.28 -1.61 0.14
C PHE A 22 19.12 -0.43 -0.84
N LEU A 23 18.60 0.70 -0.36
CA LEU A 23 18.38 1.91 -1.17
C LEU A 23 19.69 2.56 -1.65
N MET A 24 20.81 2.27 -0.99
CA MET A 24 22.13 2.75 -1.37
C MET A 24 22.94 1.73 -2.20
N SER A 25 22.34 0.61 -2.57
CA SER A 25 23.01 -0.46 -3.32
C SER A 25 22.85 -0.33 -4.84
N ASP A 26 23.66 -1.08 -5.58
CA ASP A 26 23.57 -1.18 -7.06
C ASP A 26 22.26 -1.86 -7.55
N HIS A 27 21.37 -2.27 -6.64
CA HIS A 27 20.08 -2.89 -6.96
C HIS A 27 18.99 -1.86 -7.29
N VAL A 28 19.19 -0.58 -6.97
CA VAL A 28 18.23 0.48 -7.27
C VAL A 28 18.82 1.48 -8.29
N PRO A 29 17.97 2.24 -9.02
CA PRO A 29 18.47 3.33 -9.86
C PRO A 29 19.21 4.40 -9.05
N ASP A 30 20.14 5.12 -9.69
CA ASP A 30 20.87 6.24 -9.06
C ASP A 30 19.93 7.37 -8.57
N SER A 31 18.73 7.46 -9.13
CA SER A 31 17.68 8.41 -8.74
C SER A 31 16.75 7.87 -7.65
N SER A 32 17.03 6.70 -7.06
CA SER A 32 16.25 6.16 -5.94
C SER A 32 16.35 7.08 -4.73
N MET A 33 15.25 7.21 -3.99
CA MET A 33 15.22 7.93 -2.73
C MET A 33 15.97 7.15 -1.64
N ASP A 34 16.70 7.86 -0.77
CA ASP A 34 17.18 7.30 0.50
C ASP A 34 16.06 7.26 1.56
N VAL A 35 16.35 6.70 2.74
CA VAL A 35 15.34 6.50 3.79
C VAL A 35 14.75 7.80 4.34
N SER A 36 15.54 8.88 4.41
CA SER A 36 15.08 10.17 4.91
C SER A 36 14.23 10.90 3.87
N MET A 37 14.62 10.79 2.60
CA MET A 37 13.83 11.28 1.47
C MET A 37 12.50 10.54 1.34
N ILE A 38 12.49 9.21 1.53
CA ILE A 38 11.24 8.43 1.58
C ILE A 38 10.33 8.93 2.70
N ASP A 39 10.85 9.17 3.90
CA ASP A 39 10.06 9.67 5.03
C ASP A 39 9.37 11.01 4.72
N GLY A 40 10.13 11.98 4.19
CA GLY A 40 9.59 13.27 3.77
C GLY A 40 8.56 13.13 2.66
N PHE A 41 8.83 12.27 1.67
CA PHE A 41 7.92 12.01 0.55
C PHE A 41 6.60 11.40 1.03
N ILE A 42 6.65 10.33 1.81
CA ILE A 42 5.48 9.69 2.41
C ILE A 42 4.68 10.68 3.26
N THR A 43 5.36 11.48 4.07
CA THR A 43 4.72 12.49 4.91
C THR A 43 3.94 13.50 4.08
N ALA A 44 4.50 13.97 2.96
CA ALA A 44 3.77 14.85 2.05
C ALA A 44 2.54 14.15 1.46
N LEU A 45 2.66 12.91 0.98
CA LEU A 45 1.53 12.18 0.38
C LEU A 45 0.39 11.92 1.38
N VAL A 46 0.73 11.60 2.64
CA VAL A 46 -0.25 11.34 3.71
C VAL A 46 -0.87 12.63 4.24
N SER A 47 -0.08 13.69 4.38
CA SER A 47 -0.55 14.98 4.89
C SER A 47 -1.33 15.78 3.85
N GLY A 48 -1.24 15.43 2.57
CA GLY A 48 -1.75 16.20 1.44
C GLY A 48 -3.26 16.15 1.19
N PRO A 49 -3.72 16.88 0.16
CA PRO A 49 -5.15 17.08 -0.13
C PRO A 49 -5.86 15.87 -0.73
N ASN A 50 -5.13 15.04 -1.49
CA ASN A 50 -5.66 13.97 -2.33
C ASN A 50 -4.98 12.64 -1.98
N LEU A 51 -5.64 11.53 -2.32
CA LEU A 51 -5.14 10.20 -2.02
C LEU A 51 -4.14 9.78 -3.11
N VAL A 52 -2.92 9.43 -2.73
CA VAL A 52 -1.92 8.87 -3.65
C VAL A 52 -1.85 7.37 -3.44
N MET A 53 -1.95 6.60 -4.53
CA MET A 53 -1.94 5.15 -4.45
C MET A 53 -0.53 4.63 -4.09
N PRO A 54 -0.39 3.58 -3.26
CA PRO A 54 0.91 3.02 -2.89
C PRO A 54 1.77 2.60 -4.10
N SER A 55 1.17 2.11 -5.17
CA SER A 55 1.90 1.78 -6.41
C SER A 55 2.50 3.02 -7.07
N THR A 56 1.81 4.17 -7.01
CA THR A 56 2.34 5.44 -7.51
C THR A 56 3.45 5.94 -6.62
N MET A 57 3.30 5.84 -5.30
CA MET A 57 4.37 6.13 -4.35
C MET A 57 5.62 5.27 -4.63
N LEU A 58 5.48 3.96 -4.73
CA LEU A 58 6.61 3.04 -4.94
C LEU A 58 7.39 3.39 -6.20
N ASN A 59 6.71 3.71 -7.32
CA ASN A 59 7.38 4.13 -8.54
C ASN A 59 8.29 5.35 -8.32
N TRP A 60 7.83 6.34 -7.56
CA TRP A 60 8.61 7.55 -7.27
C TRP A 60 9.70 7.33 -6.23
N ILE A 61 9.54 6.36 -5.33
CA ILE A 61 10.61 5.97 -4.40
C ILE A 61 11.79 5.38 -5.16
N TRP A 62 11.53 4.52 -6.16
CA TRP A 62 12.58 3.87 -6.93
C TRP A 62 13.24 4.77 -7.98
N ASP A 63 12.49 5.72 -8.52
CA ASP A 63 12.95 6.66 -9.53
C ASP A 63 12.37 8.04 -9.23
N ALA A 64 13.07 8.79 -8.39
CA ALA A 64 12.66 10.11 -7.97
C ALA A 64 12.61 11.10 -9.14
N ASP A 65 13.24 10.83 -10.27
CA ASP A 65 13.22 11.72 -11.43
C ASP A 65 11.96 11.53 -12.28
N ASN A 66 11.62 10.27 -12.62
CA ASN A 66 10.57 10.00 -13.61
C ASN A 66 9.47 9.04 -13.14
N GLY A 67 9.67 8.31 -12.05
CA GLY A 67 8.75 7.28 -11.55
C GLY A 67 8.55 6.13 -12.54
N ARG A 68 9.58 5.74 -13.30
CA ARG A 68 9.49 4.73 -14.36
C ARG A 68 10.46 3.57 -14.20
N GLU A 69 11.62 3.82 -13.60
CA GLU A 69 12.59 2.76 -13.34
C GLU A 69 12.18 1.94 -12.11
N ALA A 70 12.61 0.68 -12.09
CA ALA A 70 12.27 -0.27 -11.06
C ALA A 70 13.54 -0.90 -10.48
N PRO A 71 13.55 -1.23 -9.19
CA PRO A 71 14.68 -1.88 -8.54
C PRO A 71 14.80 -3.33 -9.00
N GLN A 72 15.99 -3.89 -8.84
CA GLN A 72 16.30 -5.28 -9.09
C GLN A 72 16.43 -6.02 -7.76
N PHE A 73 15.51 -6.94 -7.49
CA PHE A 73 15.59 -7.79 -6.31
C PHE A 73 16.30 -9.10 -6.64
N SER A 74 17.11 -9.57 -5.70
CA SER A 74 17.79 -10.86 -5.72
C SER A 74 16.78 -12.01 -5.81
N ASP A 75 15.70 -11.92 -5.03
CA ASP A 75 14.61 -12.89 -5.01
C ASP A 75 13.30 -12.28 -4.48
N ALA A 76 12.25 -13.10 -4.43
CA ALA A 76 10.94 -12.69 -3.95
C ALA A 76 10.88 -12.37 -2.44
N LEU A 77 11.81 -12.92 -1.64
CA LEU A 77 11.86 -12.67 -0.20
C LEU A 77 12.44 -11.28 0.08
N GLU A 78 13.51 -10.89 -0.63
CA GLU A 78 14.07 -9.55 -0.57
C GLU A 78 13.03 -8.50 -1.00
N TYR A 79 12.32 -8.74 -2.11
CA TYR A 79 11.18 -7.91 -2.52
C TYR A 79 10.16 -7.73 -1.40
N GLN A 80 9.67 -8.84 -0.82
CA GLN A 80 8.66 -8.81 0.24
C GLN A 80 9.16 -8.07 1.49
N ARG A 81 10.44 -8.23 1.81
CA ARG A 81 11.06 -7.59 2.97
C ARG A 81 11.16 -6.08 2.78
N ILE A 82 11.80 -5.62 1.70
CA ILE A 82 12.04 -4.20 1.47
C ILE A 82 10.73 -3.44 1.22
N VAL A 83 9.86 -3.95 0.36
CA VAL A 83 8.56 -3.31 0.11
C VAL A 83 7.69 -3.34 1.36
N GLY A 84 7.76 -4.42 2.14
CA GLY A 84 7.07 -4.53 3.43
C GLY A 84 7.52 -3.48 4.44
N LEU A 85 8.81 -3.16 4.49
CA LEU A 85 9.34 -2.09 5.35
C LEU A 85 8.80 -0.71 4.93
N ILE A 86 8.84 -0.39 3.63
CA ILE A 86 8.31 0.88 3.10
C ILE A 86 6.82 1.04 3.40
N LEU A 87 6.02 0.00 3.17
CA LEU A 87 4.56 0.06 3.42
C LEU A 87 4.23 0.12 4.91
N ARG A 88 5.03 -0.54 5.77
CA ARG A 88 4.86 -0.41 7.22
C ARG A 88 5.20 1.01 7.68
N HIS A 89 6.22 1.64 7.10
CA HIS A 89 6.56 3.04 7.35
C HIS A 89 5.45 4.00 6.88
N TRP A 90 4.90 3.79 5.69
CA TRP A 90 3.73 4.51 5.19
C TRP A 90 2.56 4.46 6.18
N ASN A 91 2.20 3.25 6.62
CA ASN A 91 1.09 3.06 7.55
C ASN A 91 1.38 3.71 8.91
N ASP A 92 2.60 3.61 9.41
CA ASP A 92 3.00 4.23 10.67
C ASP A 92 2.84 5.77 10.64
N ILE A 93 3.33 6.43 9.59
CA ILE A 93 3.15 7.88 9.39
C ILE A 93 1.66 8.23 9.28
N ASN A 94 0.91 7.48 8.49
CA ASN A 94 -0.53 7.68 8.32
C ASN A 94 -1.30 7.54 9.63
N ASP A 95 -1.06 6.47 10.38
CA ASP A 95 -1.74 6.21 11.64
C ASP A 95 -1.33 7.25 12.70
N THR A 96 -0.06 7.60 12.76
CA THR A 96 0.44 8.63 13.69
C THR A 96 -0.17 9.98 13.39
N LEU A 97 -0.16 10.46 12.15
CA LEU A 97 -0.76 11.76 11.81
C LEU A 97 -2.29 11.78 12.04
N ASN A 98 -3.00 10.67 11.82
CA ASN A 98 -4.45 10.63 12.00
C ASN A 98 -4.89 10.42 13.46
N ALA A 99 -4.20 9.58 14.23
CA ALA A 99 -4.62 9.20 15.58
C ALA A 99 -3.87 9.97 16.69
N SER A 100 -2.60 10.30 16.44
CA SER A 100 -1.67 10.80 17.45
C SER A 100 -0.71 11.85 16.87
N ALA A 101 -1.24 12.85 16.15
CA ALA A 101 -0.41 13.77 15.36
C ALA A 101 0.73 14.46 16.13
N ASN A 102 0.59 14.64 17.45
CA ASN A 102 1.63 15.24 18.28
C ASN A 102 2.86 14.34 18.51
N ASP A 103 2.75 13.04 18.20
CA ASP A 103 3.81 12.06 18.33
C ASP A 103 4.60 11.88 17.02
N TYR A 104 4.15 12.49 15.91
CA TYR A 104 4.83 12.44 14.61
C TYR A 104 6.17 13.19 14.66
N GLU A 105 7.29 12.51 14.42
CA GLU A 105 8.60 13.14 14.23
C GLU A 105 9.20 12.70 12.89
N PRO A 106 9.83 13.61 12.12
CA PRO A 106 10.47 13.27 10.85
C PRO A 106 11.68 12.37 11.06
N LEU A 107 11.88 11.39 10.17
CA LEU A 107 13.10 10.58 10.13
C LEU A 107 14.22 11.40 9.48
N ILE A 108 15.05 11.99 10.35
CA ILE A 108 16.17 12.86 9.97
C ILE A 108 17.49 12.16 10.33
N MET A 109 18.40 12.09 9.35
CA MET A 109 19.74 11.54 9.58
C MET A 109 20.64 12.54 10.31
N GLU A 110 21.71 12.05 10.93
CA GLU A 110 22.66 12.90 11.64
C GLU A 110 24.06 12.83 11.02
N SER A 111 24.74 13.97 10.94
CA SER A 111 26.12 14.07 10.49
C SER A 111 27.00 14.77 11.53
N ARG A 112 28.30 14.41 11.57
CA ARG A 112 29.27 15.07 12.45
C ARG A 112 29.96 16.21 11.70
N TRP A 113 29.75 17.43 12.18
CA TRP A 113 30.36 18.64 11.64
C TRP A 113 30.99 19.48 12.74
N GLU A 114 32.28 19.83 12.59
CA GLU A 114 33.07 20.59 13.58
C GLU A 114 32.96 20.08 15.04
N GLY A 115 32.83 18.76 15.21
CA GLY A 115 32.70 18.14 16.53
C GLY A 115 31.30 18.21 17.16
N ARG A 116 30.32 18.78 16.45
CA ARG A 116 28.89 18.73 16.77
C ARG A 116 28.19 17.68 15.94
N THR A 117 27.11 17.14 16.47
CA THR A 117 26.16 16.33 15.72
C THR A 117 25.09 17.27 15.17
N MET A 118 24.89 17.25 13.86
CA MET A 118 23.97 18.12 13.14
C MET A 118 22.91 17.27 12.44
N PRO A 119 21.62 17.65 12.49
CA PRO A 119 20.61 17.02 11.65
C PRO A 119 20.91 17.28 10.17
N VAL A 120 20.63 16.31 9.32
CA VAL A 120 20.67 16.46 7.86
C VAL A 120 19.22 16.44 7.40
N ILE A 121 18.68 17.61 7.08
CA ILE A 121 17.24 17.80 6.81
C ILE A 121 16.92 17.90 5.31
N ASP A 122 17.97 17.82 4.50
CA ASP A 122 18.00 18.16 3.10
C ASP A 122 17.20 17.10 2.34
N GLU A 123 17.55 15.83 2.55
CA GLU A 123 16.89 14.65 1.97
C GLU A 123 15.40 14.61 2.33
N TRP A 124 15.07 14.81 3.61
CA TRP A 124 13.68 14.88 4.07
C TRP A 124 12.89 15.99 3.37
N CYS A 125 13.47 17.19 3.27
CA CYS A 125 12.82 18.32 2.62
C CYS A 125 12.66 18.11 1.11
N GLU A 126 13.65 17.50 0.44
CA GLU A 126 13.59 17.11 -0.96
C GLU A 126 12.45 16.11 -1.21
N GLY A 127 12.35 15.08 -0.37
CA GLY A 127 11.26 14.11 -0.40
C GLY A 127 9.89 14.76 -0.25
N TYR A 128 9.73 15.63 0.75
CA TYR A 128 8.47 16.35 0.97
C TYR A 128 8.10 17.23 -0.23
N HIS A 129 9.07 18.00 -0.74
CA HIS A 129 8.88 18.83 -1.92
C HIS A 129 8.53 17.99 -3.16
N LYS A 130 9.12 16.78 -3.29
CA LYS A 130 8.73 15.83 -4.32
C LYS A 130 7.27 15.43 -4.21
N GLY A 131 6.78 15.17 -3.00
CA GLY A 131 5.37 14.88 -2.74
C GLY A 131 4.43 16.03 -3.15
N LEU A 132 4.84 17.28 -2.98
CA LEU A 132 4.11 18.44 -3.50
C LEU A 132 3.96 18.40 -5.02
N SER A 133 5.03 17.99 -5.72
CA SER A 133 5.06 17.93 -7.18
C SER A 133 4.12 16.88 -7.78
N ILE A 134 3.78 15.82 -7.03
CA ILE A 134 2.85 14.77 -7.47
C ILE A 134 1.44 15.33 -7.68
N ASP A 135 1.04 16.32 -6.90
CA ASP A 135 -0.27 16.98 -6.98
C ASP A 135 -0.16 18.51 -6.84
N ALA A 136 0.69 19.13 -7.66
CA ALA A 136 0.96 20.57 -7.55
C ALA A 136 -0.30 21.44 -7.56
N ALA A 137 -1.32 21.02 -8.32
CA ALA A 137 -2.61 21.71 -8.37
C ALA A 137 -3.37 21.63 -7.04
N GLY A 138 -3.43 20.45 -6.41
CA GLY A 138 -4.08 20.27 -5.11
C GLY A 138 -3.42 21.07 -3.99
N TRP A 139 -2.10 21.23 -4.03
CA TRP A 139 -1.33 21.96 -3.01
C TRP A 139 -1.40 23.48 -3.12
N THR A 140 -1.78 24.00 -4.30
CA THR A 140 -1.73 25.45 -4.60
C THR A 140 -2.48 26.33 -3.59
N PRO A 141 -3.70 26.01 -3.13
CA PRO A 141 -4.43 26.86 -2.18
C PRO A 141 -3.68 27.02 -0.84
N LEU A 142 -3.20 25.92 -0.27
CA LEU A 142 -2.51 25.93 1.02
C LEU A 142 -1.15 26.64 0.93
N LEU A 143 -0.40 26.42 -0.15
CA LEU A 143 0.87 27.11 -0.39
C LEU A 143 0.70 28.63 -0.49
N ALA A 144 -0.41 29.10 -1.05
CA ALA A 144 -0.71 30.52 -1.16
C ALA A 144 -1.19 31.13 0.18
N GLU A 145 -1.93 30.36 0.98
CA GLU A 145 -2.49 30.80 2.26
C GLU A 145 -1.45 30.80 3.39
N HIS A 146 -0.61 29.75 3.43
CA HIS A 146 0.34 29.48 4.51
C HIS A 146 1.76 29.18 4.02
N PRO A 147 2.40 30.08 3.23
CA PRO A 147 3.75 29.85 2.72
C PRO A 147 4.80 29.67 3.83
N GLU A 148 4.55 30.21 5.03
CA GLU A 148 5.44 30.09 6.18
C GLU A 148 5.58 28.65 6.70
N TRP A 149 4.59 27.78 6.48
CA TRP A 149 4.68 26.36 6.88
C TRP A 149 5.65 25.57 5.98
N PHE A 150 5.91 26.07 4.77
CA PHE A 150 6.75 25.42 3.77
C PHE A 150 8.16 26.03 3.69
N THR A 151 8.51 26.96 4.57
CA THR A 151 9.78 27.71 4.46
C THR A 151 11.00 26.78 4.53
N ALA A 152 11.10 25.94 5.57
CA ALA A 152 12.20 24.98 5.70
C ALA A 152 12.19 23.98 4.53
N ILE A 153 11.01 23.42 4.21
CA ILE A 153 10.82 22.47 3.10
C ILE A 153 11.31 23.04 1.77
N THR A 154 10.98 24.30 1.47
CA THR A 154 11.38 24.94 0.21
C THR A 154 12.86 25.28 0.20
N LEU A 155 13.40 25.78 1.31
CA LEU A 155 14.79 26.17 1.43
C LEU A 155 15.74 24.97 1.26
N TYR A 156 15.42 23.85 1.89
CA TYR A 156 16.27 22.66 1.89
C TYR A 156 15.91 21.64 0.80
N GLY A 157 14.68 21.67 0.29
CA GLY A 157 14.18 20.71 -0.69
C GLY A 157 14.22 21.16 -2.15
N THR A 158 14.79 22.33 -2.46
CA THR A 158 14.85 22.85 -3.84
C THR A 158 16.19 23.52 -4.16
N GLU A 159 16.62 23.43 -5.43
CA GLU A 159 17.82 24.11 -5.91
C GLU A 159 17.77 25.63 -5.67
N SER A 160 16.62 26.26 -5.91
CA SER A 160 16.43 27.70 -5.64
C SER A 160 16.52 28.04 -4.15
N GLY A 161 16.02 27.18 -3.28
CA GLY A 161 16.09 27.34 -1.83
C GLY A 161 17.53 27.27 -1.33
N TRP A 162 18.30 26.33 -1.87
CA TRP A 162 19.73 26.20 -1.60
C TRP A 162 20.53 27.44 -1.97
N ASP A 163 20.23 28.04 -3.11
CA ASP A 163 20.86 29.29 -3.51
C ASP A 163 20.51 30.46 -2.59
N GLU A 164 19.28 30.48 -2.06
CA GLU A 164 18.88 31.43 -1.03
C GLU A 164 19.64 31.20 0.30
N LEU A 165 19.75 29.95 0.76
CA LEU A 165 20.50 29.59 1.97
C LEU A 165 21.96 30.05 1.91
N LYS A 166 22.63 29.82 0.77
CA LYS A 166 24.01 30.30 0.54
C LYS A 166 24.14 31.82 0.68
N ALA A 167 23.09 32.57 0.30
CA ALA A 167 23.08 34.03 0.39
C ALA A 167 22.77 34.54 1.82
N ARG A 168 21.96 33.81 2.60
CA ARG A 168 21.46 34.22 3.93
C ARG A 168 22.52 34.21 5.04
N LYS A 169 23.61 33.45 4.87
CA LYS A 169 24.65 33.24 5.90
C LYS A 169 24.06 32.77 7.23
N ASP A 170 23.13 31.82 7.16
CA ASP A 170 22.44 31.28 8.33
C ASP A 170 23.43 30.63 9.31
N SER A 171 23.13 30.72 10.61
CA SER A 171 23.94 30.11 11.66
C SER A 171 23.55 28.64 11.88
N VAL A 172 24.40 27.91 12.60
CA VAL A 172 24.10 26.55 13.09
C VAL A 172 22.77 26.52 13.87
N ASP A 173 22.57 27.48 14.77
CA ASP A 173 21.35 27.59 15.57
C ASP A 173 20.10 27.83 14.68
N GLN A 174 20.25 28.53 13.55
CA GLN A 174 19.16 28.76 12.61
C GLN A 174 18.80 27.49 11.82
N HIS A 175 19.79 26.68 11.45
CA HIS A 175 19.57 25.38 10.84
C HIS A 175 18.87 24.41 11.82
N GLU A 176 19.31 24.35 13.08
CA GLU A 176 18.62 23.58 14.12
C GLU A 176 17.17 24.07 14.32
N ALA A 177 16.93 25.38 14.27
CA ALA A 177 15.57 25.92 14.35
C ALA A 177 14.70 25.49 13.17
N PHE A 178 15.26 25.39 11.96
CA PHE A 178 14.54 24.85 10.80
C PHE A 178 14.22 23.36 10.98
N ALA A 179 15.19 22.55 11.41
CA ALA A 179 14.98 21.12 11.70
C ALA A 179 13.84 20.91 12.71
N ASN A 180 13.88 21.63 13.83
CA ASN A 180 12.86 21.56 14.89
C ASN A 180 11.47 22.05 14.44
N SER A 181 11.37 22.76 13.31
CA SER A 181 10.09 23.25 12.79
C SER A 181 9.35 22.24 11.92
N LEU A 182 10.05 21.23 11.37
CA LEU A 182 9.51 20.32 10.35
C LEU A 182 8.31 19.50 10.86
N ALA A 183 8.42 18.96 12.08
CA ALA A 183 7.33 18.20 12.70
C ALA A 183 6.06 19.05 12.84
N ASP A 184 6.18 20.28 13.38
CA ASP A 184 5.04 21.17 13.57
C ASP A 184 4.45 21.64 12.22
N SER A 185 5.29 21.89 11.20
CA SER A 185 4.84 22.18 9.84
C SER A 185 4.00 21.04 9.26
N ALA A 186 4.50 19.80 9.27
CA ALA A 186 3.78 18.63 8.77
C ALA A 186 2.44 18.42 9.50
N ARG A 187 2.42 18.58 10.82
CA ARG A 187 1.21 18.48 11.66
C ARG A 187 0.18 19.56 11.32
N ARG A 188 0.60 20.80 11.06
CA ARG A 188 -0.30 21.90 10.66
C ARG A 188 -0.88 21.68 9.27
N ILE A 189 -0.04 21.25 8.32
CA ILE A 189 -0.44 20.93 6.95
C ILE A 189 -1.47 19.79 6.94
N HIS A 190 -1.17 18.68 7.63
CA HIS A 190 -2.10 17.54 7.74
C HIS A 190 -3.44 17.98 8.34
N ARG A 191 -3.43 18.76 9.43
CA ARG A 191 -4.66 19.28 10.07
C ARG A 191 -5.50 20.11 9.12
N TYR A 192 -4.88 21.00 8.34
CA TYR A 192 -5.57 21.81 7.35
C TYR A 192 -6.32 20.92 6.35
N TRP A 193 -5.63 19.93 5.77
CA TRP A 193 -6.21 19.06 4.77
C TRP A 193 -7.22 18.06 5.33
N VAL A 194 -7.10 17.63 6.60
CA VAL A 194 -8.15 16.85 7.28
C VAL A 194 -9.45 17.64 7.35
N GLU A 195 -9.41 18.90 7.77
CA GLU A 195 -10.61 19.73 7.86
C GLU A 195 -11.20 20.05 6.48
N ASP A 196 -10.35 20.35 5.50
CA ASP A 196 -10.79 20.56 4.12
C ASP A 196 -11.42 19.30 3.50
N ARG A 197 -10.84 18.11 3.72
CA ARG A 197 -11.43 16.83 3.29
C ARG A 197 -12.81 16.60 3.92
N LYS A 198 -12.97 16.90 5.23
CA LYS A 198 -14.28 16.80 5.90
C LYS A 198 -15.31 17.70 5.23
N LEU A 199 -14.96 18.96 4.94
CA LEU A 199 -15.86 19.92 4.29
C LEU A 199 -16.20 19.52 2.84
N ARG A 200 -15.23 18.94 2.10
CA ARG A 200 -15.47 18.38 0.75
C ARG A 200 -16.46 17.21 0.82
N ILE A 201 -16.28 16.28 1.76
CA ILE A 201 -17.20 15.15 1.97
C ILE A 201 -18.62 15.63 2.30
N GLU A 202 -18.77 16.65 3.15
CA GLU A 202 -20.08 17.25 3.47
C GLU A 202 -20.79 17.86 2.24
N ARG A 203 -20.01 18.23 1.22
CA ARG A 203 -20.48 18.76 -0.07
C ARG A 203 -20.64 17.69 -1.16
N ASP A 204 -20.49 16.41 -0.81
CA ASP A 204 -20.50 15.28 -1.75
C ASP A 204 -19.33 15.32 -2.77
N GLU A 205 -18.21 15.92 -2.37
CA GLU A 205 -16.96 15.98 -3.13
C GLU A 205 -15.94 15.03 -2.51
N MET A 206 -15.53 14.00 -3.25
CA MET A 206 -14.51 13.05 -2.80
C MET A 206 -13.09 13.53 -3.14
N PRO A 207 -12.08 13.24 -2.29
CA PRO A 207 -10.68 13.42 -2.65
C PRO A 207 -10.35 12.67 -3.94
N VAL A 208 -9.51 13.27 -4.78
CA VAL A 208 -9.06 12.63 -6.03
C VAL A 208 -8.09 11.51 -5.67
N ALA A 209 -8.23 10.35 -6.30
CA ALA A 209 -7.22 9.29 -6.26
C ALA A 209 -6.20 9.51 -7.39
N ILE A 210 -4.93 9.63 -7.02
CA ILE A 210 -3.81 9.88 -7.93
C ILE A 210 -3.04 8.57 -8.11
N GLY A 211 -3.06 8.07 -9.34
CA GLY A 211 -2.39 6.84 -9.74
C GLY A 211 -3.03 6.20 -10.97
N PRO A 212 -2.50 5.07 -11.47
CA PRO A 212 -3.08 4.39 -12.61
C PRO A 212 -4.53 3.97 -12.32
N THR A 213 -5.48 4.64 -12.98
CA THR A 213 -6.92 4.36 -12.98
C THR A 213 -7.27 3.31 -14.03
N GLY A 214 -6.47 2.25 -14.12
CA GLY A 214 -6.77 1.12 -14.99
C GLY A 214 -7.99 0.40 -14.45
N LYS A 215 -9.20 0.85 -14.79
CA LYS A 215 -10.44 0.12 -14.52
C LYS A 215 -10.30 -1.27 -15.11
N ARG A 216 -10.06 -2.27 -14.26
CA ARG A 216 -10.21 -3.68 -14.63
C ARG A 216 -11.63 -4.05 -14.24
N GLU A 217 -12.47 -4.38 -15.22
CA GLU A 217 -13.86 -4.76 -14.94
C GLU A 217 -13.87 -6.10 -14.16
N PRO A 218 -14.50 -6.13 -12.98
CA PRO A 218 -14.56 -7.36 -12.19
C PRO A 218 -15.65 -8.31 -12.73
N LEU A 219 -15.34 -9.60 -12.75
CA LEU A 219 -16.31 -10.67 -13.00
C LEU A 219 -17.03 -11.08 -11.71
N LYS A 220 -18.35 -10.97 -11.72
CA LYS A 220 -19.20 -11.51 -10.64
C LYS A 220 -19.52 -12.98 -10.87
N ARG A 221 -19.19 -13.82 -9.91
CA ARG A 221 -19.50 -15.25 -9.89
C ARG A 221 -20.56 -15.54 -8.81
N PRO A 222 -21.61 -16.33 -9.12
CA PRO A 222 -22.60 -16.75 -8.13
C PRO A 222 -21.95 -17.64 -7.06
N PRO A 223 -22.64 -17.93 -5.94
CA PRO A 223 -22.02 -18.56 -4.79
C PRO A 223 -21.36 -19.88 -5.15
N LYS A 224 -20.13 -20.09 -4.64
CA LYS A 224 -19.41 -21.37 -4.84
C LYS A 224 -20.27 -22.48 -4.23
N ALA A 225 -20.88 -23.31 -5.09
CA ALA A 225 -21.76 -24.39 -4.64
C ALA A 225 -20.99 -25.31 -3.68
N GLY A 226 -21.54 -25.51 -2.48
CA GLY A 226 -20.90 -26.33 -1.47
C GLY A 226 -20.61 -27.73 -2.01
N ARG A 227 -19.54 -28.38 -1.51
CA ARG A 227 -19.06 -29.70 -2.01
C ARG A 227 -20.17 -30.74 -2.23
N ASN A 228 -21.26 -30.69 -1.45
CA ASN A 228 -22.40 -31.61 -1.55
C ASN A 228 -23.66 -31.05 -2.24
N GLU A 229 -23.68 -29.79 -2.65
CA GLU A 229 -24.80 -29.10 -3.31
C GLU A 229 -24.88 -29.43 -4.80
N ALA A 230 -25.98 -29.04 -5.46
CA ALA A 230 -26.14 -29.23 -6.90
C ALA A 230 -25.11 -28.36 -7.66
N CYS A 231 -24.47 -28.95 -8.67
CA CYS A 231 -23.43 -28.27 -9.42
C CYS A 231 -24.05 -27.19 -10.34
N PRO A 232 -23.53 -25.94 -10.33
CA PRO A 232 -24.12 -24.81 -11.04
C PRO A 232 -24.00 -24.90 -12.56
N CYS A 233 -23.26 -25.87 -13.11
CA CYS A 233 -23.17 -26.11 -14.56
C CYS A 233 -24.43 -26.76 -15.19
N GLY A 234 -25.49 -26.98 -14.40
CA GLY A 234 -26.74 -27.57 -14.89
C GLY A 234 -26.70 -29.09 -15.11
N SER A 235 -25.62 -29.77 -14.71
CA SER A 235 -25.45 -31.23 -14.91
C SER A 235 -26.37 -32.11 -14.06
N GLY A 236 -27.08 -31.54 -13.08
CA GLY A 236 -27.91 -32.27 -12.11
C GLY A 236 -27.12 -33.10 -11.08
N LYS A 237 -25.78 -33.11 -11.15
CA LYS A 237 -24.90 -33.83 -10.22
C LYS A 237 -24.51 -32.95 -9.04
N LYS A 238 -24.14 -33.57 -7.91
CA LYS A 238 -23.53 -32.83 -6.77
C LYS A 238 -22.17 -32.26 -7.15
N TYR A 239 -21.79 -31.09 -6.63
CA TYR A 239 -20.58 -30.34 -6.98
C TYR A 239 -19.32 -31.23 -6.94
N LYS A 240 -19.10 -32.00 -5.85
CA LYS A 240 -17.99 -32.97 -5.73
C LYS A 240 -17.91 -34.06 -6.78
N ARG A 241 -19.00 -34.34 -7.50
CA ARG A 241 -19.08 -35.37 -8.54
C ARG A 241 -19.10 -34.79 -9.96
N CYS A 242 -18.91 -33.48 -10.08
CA CYS A 242 -18.87 -32.78 -11.36
C CYS A 242 -17.60 -31.94 -11.44
N HIS A 243 -17.58 -30.77 -10.78
CA HIS A 243 -16.46 -29.82 -10.84
C HIS A 243 -15.55 -29.87 -9.60
N GLY A 244 -16.00 -30.40 -8.46
CA GLY A 244 -15.18 -30.58 -7.26
C GLY A 244 -14.20 -31.77 -7.30
N LEU A 245 -13.88 -32.29 -8.49
CA LEU A 245 -12.91 -33.37 -8.71
C LEU A 245 -11.46 -32.86 -8.86
N LEU A 246 -11.27 -31.54 -8.92
CA LEU A 246 -9.94 -30.91 -8.96
C LEU A 246 -9.38 -30.55 -7.57
N GLU A 247 -10.18 -30.69 -6.50
CA GLU A 247 -9.82 -30.24 -5.14
C GLU A 247 -9.63 -31.39 -4.12
N SER A 248 -9.60 -32.67 -4.53
CA SER A 248 -9.65 -33.77 -3.54
C SER A 248 -8.90 -35.07 -3.83
N ASN A 249 -7.66 -34.98 -4.32
CA ASN A 249 -6.64 -35.99 -4.05
C ASN A 249 -5.46 -35.20 -3.45
N GLU A 250 -5.25 -35.12 -2.14
CA GLU A 250 -4.71 -36.22 -1.31
C GLU A 250 -5.35 -36.30 0.10
N PHE A 251 -5.73 -37.51 0.54
CA PHE A 251 -5.17 -38.18 1.73
C PHE A 251 -5.84 -39.56 1.94
N GLU A 252 -5.02 -40.58 1.72
CA GLU A 252 -4.95 -41.94 2.29
C GLU A 252 -6.09 -42.99 2.14
N ALA A 253 -5.74 -43.96 1.28
CA ALA A 253 -5.52 -45.39 1.58
C ALA A 253 -6.67 -46.28 2.11
N THR A 254 -6.99 -47.33 1.34
CA THR A 254 -6.56 -48.72 1.64
C THR A 254 -7.03 -49.71 0.55
N GLY A 255 -6.09 -50.45 -0.06
CA GLY A 255 -6.35 -51.85 -0.48
C GLY A 255 -6.17 -52.27 -1.95
N ARG A 256 -4.97 -52.79 -2.26
CA ARG A 256 -4.59 -53.83 -3.28
C ARG A 256 -4.35 -53.45 -4.77
N LYS A 257 -3.03 -53.43 -5.09
CA LYS A 257 -2.25 -54.17 -6.14
C LYS A 257 -2.83 -54.18 -7.58
N THR A 258 -2.16 -53.75 -8.64
CA THR A 258 -0.78 -54.00 -9.12
C THR A 258 -0.42 -53.07 -10.29
N ALA A 259 0.79 -52.50 -10.33
CA ALA A 259 1.74 -52.52 -11.47
C ALA A 259 2.82 -51.43 -11.27
N THR A 260 4.08 -51.87 -11.19
CA THR A 260 5.29 -51.07 -11.04
C THR A 260 5.67 -50.31 -12.31
N PHE A 261 5.87 -48.99 -12.18
CA PHE A 261 6.66 -48.16 -13.11
C PHE A 261 7.79 -47.45 -12.35
N PRO A 262 8.96 -47.21 -12.98
CA PRO A 262 10.13 -46.67 -12.32
C PRO A 262 9.95 -45.18 -12.00
N ARG A 263 10.41 -44.83 -10.80
CA ARG A 263 10.32 -43.54 -10.12
C ARG A 263 11.10 -42.46 -10.89
N SER A 264 10.40 -41.51 -11.51
CA SER A 264 10.94 -40.20 -11.85
C SER A 264 10.69 -39.24 -10.69
N SER A 265 11.67 -38.36 -10.47
CA SER A 265 11.78 -37.37 -9.40
C SER A 265 10.49 -36.60 -9.09
N GLU A 266 10.29 -36.41 -7.79
CA GLU A 266 9.24 -35.66 -7.09
C GLU A 266 8.90 -34.33 -7.79
N GLY A 267 7.63 -34.16 -8.18
CA GLY A 267 7.05 -32.87 -8.51
C GLY A 267 6.38 -32.34 -7.25
N GLU A 268 6.86 -31.20 -6.74
CA GLU A 268 6.21 -30.47 -5.65
C GLU A 268 4.75 -30.17 -5.99
N GLU A 269 3.85 -30.43 -5.05
CA GLU A 269 2.46 -29.99 -5.15
C GLU A 269 2.40 -28.47 -5.33
N PRO A 270 1.50 -27.92 -6.17
CA PRO A 270 1.36 -26.48 -6.30
C PRO A 270 0.80 -25.90 -5.00
N THR A 271 1.70 -25.39 -4.16
CA THR A 271 1.35 -24.71 -2.91
C THR A 271 0.67 -23.39 -3.24
N LEU A 272 -0.59 -23.24 -2.84
CA LEU A 272 -1.29 -21.97 -2.90
C LEU A 272 -0.74 -21.05 -1.79
N ILE A 273 -0.19 -19.91 -2.19
CA ILE A 273 0.38 -18.91 -1.28
C ILE A 273 -0.68 -17.83 -1.08
N HIS A 274 -1.16 -17.68 0.16
CA HIS A 274 -2.06 -16.59 0.54
C HIS A 274 -1.25 -15.37 0.96
N SER A 275 -1.66 -14.21 0.48
CA SER A 275 -1.07 -12.94 0.91
C SER A 275 -1.51 -12.64 2.34
N PRO A 276 -0.60 -12.15 3.21
CA PRO A 276 -0.97 -11.63 4.52
C PRO A 276 -1.85 -10.37 4.44
N LEU A 277 -1.99 -9.75 3.27
CA LEU A 277 -2.87 -8.62 3.02
C LEU A 277 -4.33 -9.02 2.81
N SER A 278 -4.62 -10.32 2.77
CA SER A 278 -5.99 -10.84 2.79
C SER A 278 -6.66 -10.43 4.10
N GLN A 279 -7.80 -9.74 4.01
CA GLN A 279 -8.46 -9.15 5.17
C GLN A 279 -9.95 -8.96 4.94
N ARG A 280 -10.71 -8.85 6.04
CA ARG A 280 -12.11 -8.45 5.99
C ARG A 280 -12.21 -6.93 5.93
N ILE A 281 -12.99 -6.42 4.99
CA ILE A 281 -13.32 -4.99 4.89
C ILE A 281 -14.78 -4.78 5.24
N GLU A 282 -15.03 -3.82 6.12
CA GLU A 282 -16.38 -3.41 6.51
C GLU A 282 -16.60 -1.93 6.20
N ARG A 283 -17.79 -1.62 5.67
CA ARG A 283 -18.27 -0.25 5.46
C ARG A 283 -19.71 -0.17 5.95
N VAL A 284 -19.97 0.76 6.86
CA VAL A 284 -21.27 0.95 7.51
C VAL A 284 -21.74 -0.33 8.23
N ALA A 285 -22.58 -1.14 7.59
CA ALA A 285 -23.16 -2.36 8.15
C ALA A 285 -22.94 -3.59 7.25
N THR A 286 -22.05 -3.47 6.27
CA THR A 286 -21.82 -4.51 5.27
C THR A 286 -20.34 -4.86 5.23
N GLY A 287 -20.02 -6.14 5.19
CA GLY A 287 -18.65 -6.64 5.21
C GLY A 287 -18.40 -7.66 4.11
N VAL A 288 -17.21 -7.57 3.52
CA VAL A 288 -16.71 -8.49 2.49
C VAL A 288 -15.33 -9.00 2.88
N ASP A 289 -15.00 -10.22 2.50
CA ASP A 289 -13.68 -10.81 2.75
C ASP A 289 -12.81 -10.68 1.49
N LEU A 290 -11.65 -10.03 1.61
CA LEU A 290 -10.65 -9.97 0.56
C LEU A 290 -9.71 -11.16 0.70
N GLU A 291 -9.71 -12.01 -0.32
CA GLU A 291 -8.76 -13.11 -0.47
C GLU A 291 -7.78 -12.77 -1.59
N ILE A 292 -6.50 -12.62 -1.23
CA ILE A 292 -5.43 -12.36 -2.18
C ILE A 292 -4.48 -13.55 -2.16
N TYR A 293 -4.30 -14.21 -3.29
CA TYR A 293 -3.53 -15.46 -3.34
C TYR A 293 -2.88 -15.69 -4.70
N ARG A 294 -1.85 -16.54 -4.74
CA ARG A 294 -1.20 -16.98 -5.97
C ARG A 294 -0.78 -18.44 -5.90
N GLY A 295 -0.56 -19.06 -7.06
CA GLY A 295 0.12 -20.35 -7.15
C GLY A 295 1.64 -20.24 -7.01
N SER A 296 2.36 -21.37 -7.10
CA SER A 296 3.83 -21.41 -7.09
C SER A 296 4.47 -20.70 -8.30
N THR A 297 3.72 -20.57 -9.40
CA THR A 297 4.10 -19.80 -10.60
C THR A 297 2.89 -19.00 -11.09
N GLY A 298 3.01 -17.67 -11.21
CA GLY A 298 1.94 -16.78 -11.70
C GLY A 298 1.81 -15.48 -10.91
N GLY A 299 0.97 -14.57 -11.39
CA GLY A 299 0.62 -13.33 -10.68
C GLY A 299 -0.38 -13.55 -9.55
N TRP A 300 -0.59 -12.54 -8.74
CA TRP A 300 -1.54 -12.52 -7.64
C TRP A 300 -2.97 -12.41 -8.13
N LEU A 301 -3.89 -13.12 -7.49
CA LEU A 301 -5.31 -13.08 -7.77
C LEU A 301 -6.02 -12.38 -6.62
N LEU A 302 -7.01 -11.55 -6.97
CA LEU A 302 -7.91 -10.91 -6.03
C LEU A 302 -9.28 -11.58 -6.12
N GLU A 303 -9.81 -12.00 -4.98
CA GLU A 303 -11.17 -12.47 -4.83
C GLU A 303 -11.83 -11.72 -3.66
N ILE A 304 -12.98 -11.09 -3.91
CA ILE A 304 -13.81 -10.47 -2.88
C ILE A 304 -15.03 -11.35 -2.66
N VAL A 305 -15.21 -11.85 -1.45
CA VAL A 305 -16.32 -12.72 -1.07
C VAL A 305 -17.33 -11.94 -0.22
N ASP A 306 -18.59 -11.93 -0.63
CA ASP A 306 -19.66 -11.25 0.11
C ASP A 306 -20.33 -12.16 1.17
N GLU A 307 -21.23 -11.57 1.97
CA GLU A 307 -21.96 -12.28 3.02
C GLU A 307 -22.87 -13.43 2.53
N PHE A 308 -23.22 -13.44 1.24
CA PHE A 308 -24.02 -14.49 0.61
C PHE A 308 -23.15 -15.57 -0.05
N GLY A 309 -21.82 -15.44 0.04
CA GLY A 309 -20.84 -16.33 -0.56
C GLY A 309 -20.66 -16.14 -2.06
N ASN A 310 -21.14 -15.03 -2.64
CA ASN A 310 -20.78 -14.65 -4.01
C ASN A 310 -19.34 -14.17 -4.05
N SER A 311 -18.69 -14.37 -5.19
CA SER A 311 -17.31 -13.92 -5.40
C SER A 311 -17.25 -12.89 -6.52
N THR A 312 -16.54 -11.81 -6.28
CA THR A 312 -16.12 -10.85 -7.29
C THR A 312 -14.62 -11.06 -7.55
N VAL A 313 -14.25 -11.37 -8.80
CA VAL A 313 -12.87 -11.71 -9.18
C VAL A 313 -12.44 -10.95 -10.43
N TRP A 314 -11.14 -10.80 -10.65
CA TRP A 314 -10.58 -10.11 -11.81
C TRP A 314 -10.06 -11.12 -12.84
N ASP A 315 -10.21 -10.81 -14.13
CA ASP A 315 -9.80 -11.71 -15.23
C ASP A 315 -8.29 -11.83 -15.39
N GLU A 316 -7.55 -10.79 -15.02
CA GLU A 316 -6.09 -10.75 -15.08
C GLU A 316 -5.49 -10.78 -13.67
N SER A 317 -4.39 -11.51 -13.52
CA SER A 317 -3.60 -11.48 -12.31
C SER A 317 -2.88 -10.14 -12.13
N PHE A 318 -2.61 -9.77 -10.88
CA PHE A 318 -1.81 -8.63 -10.45
C PHE A 318 -0.33 -9.03 -10.37
N ALA A 319 0.58 -8.08 -10.58
CA ALA A 319 2.00 -8.37 -10.45
C ALA A 319 2.37 -8.60 -8.97
N THR A 320 1.67 -7.92 -8.07
CA THR A 320 1.91 -7.94 -6.62
C THR A 320 0.59 -8.11 -5.86
N ASP A 321 0.65 -8.62 -4.62
CA ASP A 321 -0.52 -8.68 -3.74
C ASP A 321 -0.96 -7.31 -3.24
N VAL A 322 -0.03 -6.35 -3.21
CA VAL A 322 -0.32 -4.94 -2.92
C VAL A 322 -1.17 -4.31 -4.03
N GLU A 323 -0.86 -4.58 -5.30
CA GLU A 323 -1.70 -4.14 -6.43
C GLU A 323 -3.09 -4.75 -6.36
N ALA A 324 -3.20 -6.02 -5.98
CA ALA A 324 -4.49 -6.67 -5.75
C ALA A 324 -5.26 -5.98 -4.61
N LEU A 325 -4.63 -5.70 -3.47
CA LEU A 325 -5.29 -4.99 -2.37
C LEU A 325 -5.73 -3.58 -2.78
N ALA A 326 -4.87 -2.85 -3.47
CA ALA A 326 -5.14 -1.50 -3.93
C ALA A 326 -6.34 -1.45 -4.90
N GLU A 327 -6.44 -2.41 -5.81
CA GLU A 327 -7.59 -2.54 -6.70
C GLU A 327 -8.89 -2.82 -5.93
N ALA A 328 -8.83 -3.71 -4.92
CA ALA A 328 -9.99 -4.01 -4.09
C ALA A 328 -10.53 -2.78 -3.37
N LEU A 329 -9.63 -2.02 -2.74
CA LEU A 329 -9.96 -0.77 -2.04
C LEU A 329 -10.51 0.28 -3.01
N ASN A 330 -9.87 0.44 -4.16
CA ASN A 330 -10.31 1.38 -5.18
C ASN A 330 -11.73 1.11 -5.66
N VAL A 331 -12.09 -0.15 -5.97
CA VAL A 331 -13.46 -0.51 -6.38
C VAL A 331 -14.46 -0.28 -5.25
N ILE A 332 -14.12 -0.64 -4.02
CA ILE A 332 -15.01 -0.46 -2.86
C ILE A 332 -15.24 1.02 -2.55
N ASP A 333 -14.20 1.85 -2.64
CA ASP A 333 -14.28 3.26 -2.27
C ASP A 333 -14.86 4.12 -3.40
N SER A 334 -14.62 3.77 -4.67
CA SER A 334 -15.14 4.54 -5.82
C SER A 334 -16.54 4.11 -6.28
N GLU A 335 -16.88 2.82 -6.19
CA GLU A 335 -18.17 2.30 -6.65
C GLU A 335 -19.11 1.91 -5.48
N GLY A 336 -18.61 1.98 -4.25
CA GLY A 336 -19.31 1.60 -3.03
C GLY A 336 -19.24 0.09 -2.76
N ILE A 337 -19.18 -0.31 -1.48
CA ILE A 337 -19.07 -1.73 -1.10
C ILE A 337 -20.18 -2.62 -1.68
N THR A 338 -21.35 -2.06 -1.99
CA THR A 338 -22.47 -2.79 -2.60
C THR A 338 -22.21 -3.16 -4.06
N SER A 339 -21.25 -2.51 -4.74
CA SER A 339 -20.87 -2.84 -6.12
C SER A 339 -20.26 -4.24 -6.24
N VAL A 340 -19.64 -4.75 -5.18
CA VAL A 340 -19.00 -6.08 -5.15
C VAL A 340 -19.88 -7.16 -4.50
N ILE A 341 -21.11 -6.81 -4.13
CA ILE A 341 -22.10 -7.73 -3.55
C ILE A 341 -22.99 -8.29 -4.66
N GLY A 342 -23.14 -9.61 -4.66
CA GLY A 342 -24.04 -10.35 -5.51
C GLY A 342 -25.44 -10.49 -4.90
N SER A 343 -26.37 -11.00 -5.70
CA SER A 343 -27.72 -11.29 -5.19
C SER A 343 -27.70 -12.48 -4.22
N PRO A 344 -28.57 -12.50 -3.19
CA PRO A 344 -28.76 -13.69 -2.37
C PRO A 344 -29.19 -14.86 -3.24
N ALA A 345 -28.70 -16.08 -2.94
CA ALA A 345 -29.12 -17.27 -3.66
C ALA A 345 -30.64 -17.41 -3.62
N SER A 346 -31.28 -17.59 -4.78
CA SER A 346 -32.72 -17.79 -4.86
C SER A 346 -33.06 -19.08 -4.12
N THR A 347 -33.74 -18.99 -2.98
CA THR A 347 -34.27 -20.16 -2.28
C THR A 347 -35.29 -20.81 -3.20
N VAL A 348 -34.88 -21.85 -3.93
CA VAL A 348 -35.84 -22.73 -4.62
C VAL A 348 -36.59 -23.46 -3.52
N THR A 349 -37.77 -22.94 -3.18
CA THR A 349 -38.76 -23.63 -2.35
C THR A 349 -39.10 -24.94 -3.06
N ARG A 350 -38.55 -26.05 -2.59
CA ARG A 350 -39.01 -27.38 -3.01
C ARG A 350 -40.41 -27.58 -2.46
N HIS A 351 -41.42 -27.50 -3.33
CA HIS A 351 -42.74 -28.07 -3.09
C HIS A 351 -42.74 -29.58 -3.29
#